data_AF-A0A7S3S411-F1
#
_entry.id   AF-A0A7S3S411-F1
#
_cell.length_a   1.000
_cell.length_b   1.000
_cell.length_c   1.000
_cell.angle_alpha   90.00
_cell.angle_beta   90.00
_cell.angle_gamma   90.00
#
_symmetry.space_group_name_H-M   'P 1'
#
loop_
_entity.id
_entity.type
_entity.pdbx_description
1 polymer ?
#
loop_
_entity_poly.entity_id
_entity_poly.type
_entity_poly.pdbx_seq_one_letter_code
_entity_poly.pdbx_strand_id
1 'polypeptide(L)'
;VVRAAPRLGAAGTTGLTRAHARAGAKRRLSAKERYKQHVARVASGWGWALHGLASELANGRRIGTFFEKSKAEMDLYDDLALGNRGCNWEPLYTGEQVVELSGHNCTEGYLAWDIDLVTNTGRRIHFGSTFLGWKGSRYCFR
;
A
#
# COMPACT_ATOMS: atom_id res chain seq x y z
N VAL A 1 10.45 26.04 64.60
CA VAL A 1 9.19 26.77 64.92
C VAL A 1 8.05 26.06 64.23
N VAL A 2 7.17 25.45 65.03
CA VAL A 2 5.95 24.75 64.62
C VAL A 2 4.91 25.78 64.16
N ARG A 3 4.28 25.62 62.99
CA ARG A 3 2.99 26.27 62.66
C ARG A 3 2.17 25.45 61.64
N ALA A 4 1.20 24.73 62.19
CA ALA A 4 -0.19 24.53 61.76
C ALA A 4 -0.58 24.56 60.26
N ALA A 5 -1.10 23.43 59.78
CA ALA A 5 -2.30 23.36 58.91
C ALA A 5 -3.54 23.78 59.75
N PRO A 6 -4.69 24.26 59.20
CA PRO A 6 -5.54 23.49 58.25
C PRO A 6 -6.41 24.32 57.26
N ARG A 7 -6.98 23.67 56.23
CA ARG A 7 -8.44 23.49 56.05
C ARG A 7 -8.80 22.84 54.71
N LEU A 8 -9.68 21.84 54.83
CA LEU A 8 -10.40 21.14 53.78
C LEU A 8 -11.37 22.09 53.05
N GLY A 9 -11.42 21.98 51.72
CA GLY A 9 -12.35 22.72 50.86
C GLY A 9 -12.90 21.82 49.76
N ALA A 10 -14.13 21.36 49.98
CA ALA A 10 -15.20 20.98 49.07
C ALA A 10 -14.92 20.21 47.75
N ALA A 11 -15.58 19.07 47.68
CA ALA A 11 -15.89 18.28 46.50
C ALA A 11 -16.50 19.12 45.35
N GLY A 12 -15.92 18.97 44.16
CA GLY A 12 -16.51 19.36 42.89
C GLY A 12 -16.58 18.15 41.96
N THR A 13 -17.58 17.31 42.16
CA THR A 13 -17.95 16.22 41.24
C THR A 13 -18.87 16.78 40.15
N THR A 14 -18.34 17.12 38.98
CA THR A 14 -19.16 17.32 37.77
C THR A 14 -18.38 16.92 36.52
N GLY A 15 -18.94 15.98 35.77
CA GLY A 15 -18.64 15.85 34.34
C GLY A 15 -17.75 14.67 33.93
N LEU A 16 -18.07 13.44 34.36
CA LEU A 16 -17.75 12.26 33.55
C LEU A 16 -18.54 12.36 32.23
N THR A 17 -17.99 13.03 31.23
CA THR A 17 -18.48 12.96 29.86
C THR A 17 -18.24 11.53 29.37
N ARG A 18 -19.33 10.75 29.30
CA ARG A 18 -19.37 9.50 28.54
C ARG A 18 -19.08 9.83 27.08
N ALA A 19 -17.81 9.86 26.71
CA ALA A 19 -17.40 9.77 25.32
C ALA A 19 -17.84 8.40 24.82
N HIS A 20 -18.87 8.41 23.97
CA HIS A 20 -19.45 7.25 23.32
C HIS A 20 -18.36 6.43 22.63
N ALA A 21 -17.94 5.33 23.26
CA ALA A 21 -17.29 4.24 22.57
C ALA A 21 -18.29 3.61 21.60
N ARG A 22 -18.42 4.19 20.40
CA ARG A 22 -19.01 3.50 19.26
C ARG A 22 -17.99 2.47 18.81
N ALA A 23 -18.05 1.29 19.43
CA ALA A 23 -17.53 0.08 18.82
C ALA A 23 -18.30 -0.11 17.50
N GLY A 24 -17.76 0.47 16.42
CA GLY A 24 -18.35 0.36 15.10
C GLY A 24 -18.32 -1.11 14.69
N ALA A 25 -19.48 -1.76 14.75
CA ALA A 25 -19.64 -3.10 14.22
C ALA A 25 -19.13 -3.09 12.77
N LYS A 26 -18.01 -3.78 12.51
CA LYS A 26 -17.45 -3.88 11.17
C LYS A 26 -18.51 -4.51 10.27
N ARG A 27 -19.15 -3.71 9.43
CA ARG A 27 -20.13 -4.21 8.46
C ARG A 27 -19.46 -5.29 7.61
N ARG A 28 -19.96 -6.52 7.66
CA ARG A 28 -19.50 -7.56 6.73
C ARG A 28 -19.97 -7.17 5.34
N LEU A 29 -19.02 -6.97 4.44
CA LEU A 29 -19.30 -6.78 3.02
C LEU A 29 -20.00 -8.02 2.46
N SER A 30 -21.01 -7.81 1.63
CA SER A 30 -21.62 -8.87 0.82
C SER A 30 -20.57 -9.52 -0.09
N ALA A 31 -20.85 -10.73 -0.58
CA ALA A 31 -19.96 -11.41 -1.53
C ALA A 31 -19.69 -10.53 -2.78
N LYS A 32 -20.71 -9.83 -3.28
CA LYS A 32 -20.61 -8.90 -4.40
C LYS A 32 -19.69 -7.71 -4.10
N GLU A 33 -19.78 -7.13 -2.90
CA GLU A 33 -18.91 -6.02 -2.50
C GLU A 33 -17.46 -6.49 -2.32
N ARG A 34 -17.24 -7.69 -1.76
CA ARG A 34 -15.89 -8.27 -1.65
C ARG A 34 -15.28 -8.55 -3.03
N TYR A 35 -16.07 -9.06 -3.96
CA TYR A 35 -15.61 -9.30 -5.33
C TYR A 35 -15.15 -8.01 -6.02
N LYS A 36 -15.87 -6.90 -5.82
CA LYS A 36 -15.45 -5.58 -6.36
C LYS A 36 -14.12 -5.07 -5.80
N GLN A 37 -13.64 -5.63 -4.68
CA GLN A 37 -12.35 -5.32 -4.06
C GLN A 37 -11.25 -6.31 -4.45
N HIS A 38 -11.55 -7.30 -5.29
CA HIS A 38 -10.54 -8.22 -5.81
C HIS A 38 -9.62 -7.49 -6.78
N VAL A 39 -8.31 -7.76 -6.70
CA VAL A 39 -7.32 -7.22 -7.63
C VAL A 39 -7.42 -8.02 -8.93
N ALA A 40 -7.78 -7.34 -10.02
CA ALA A 40 -7.91 -7.92 -11.34
C ALA A 40 -6.55 -7.98 -12.07
N ARG A 41 -5.68 -6.99 -11.85
CA ARG A 41 -4.36 -6.92 -12.46
C ARG A 41 -3.41 -6.06 -11.64
N VAL A 42 -2.12 -6.35 -11.76
CA VAL A 42 -1.02 -5.61 -11.14
C VAL A 42 -0.14 -5.02 -12.24
N ALA A 43 0.47 -3.87 -11.99
CA ALA A 43 1.37 -3.24 -12.94
C ALA A 43 2.55 -2.58 -12.27
N SER A 44 3.66 -2.56 -12.99
CA SER A 44 4.84 -1.78 -12.67
C SER A 44 5.38 -1.12 -13.93
N GLY A 45 5.89 0.10 -13.78
CA GLY A 45 6.66 0.79 -14.82
C GLY A 45 8.13 0.67 -14.51
N TRP A 46 8.93 0.27 -15.49
CA TRP A 46 10.36 0.03 -15.32
C TRP A 46 11.23 0.80 -16.31
N GLY A 47 12.42 1.13 -15.83
CA GLY A 47 13.55 1.62 -16.61
C GLY A 47 14.84 1.12 -15.97
N TRP A 48 15.69 2.04 -15.51
CA TRP A 48 16.85 1.70 -14.67
C TRP A 48 16.46 1.34 -13.22
N ALA A 49 15.21 1.62 -12.84
CA ALA A 49 14.56 1.18 -11.61
C ALA A 49 13.05 1.00 -11.85
N LEU A 50 12.35 0.44 -10.87
CA LEU A 50 10.89 0.47 -10.83
C LEU A 50 10.42 1.84 -10.37
N HIS A 51 9.59 2.48 -11.20
CA HIS A 51 9.03 3.80 -10.96
C HIS A 51 7.71 3.74 -10.19
N GLY A 52 7.07 2.59 -10.13
CA GLY A 52 5.77 2.45 -9.47
C GLY A 52 5.29 1.02 -9.40
N LEU A 53 4.30 0.82 -8.54
CA LEU A 53 3.52 -0.40 -8.45
C LEU A 53 2.06 0.00 -8.26
N ALA A 54 1.19 -0.53 -9.11
CA ALA A 54 -0.25 -0.29 -9.03
C ALA A 54 -1.02 -1.60 -9.15
N SER A 55 -2.25 -1.56 -8.69
CA SER A 55 -3.23 -2.63 -8.81
C SER A 55 -4.52 -2.03 -9.32
N GLU A 56 -5.17 -2.71 -10.26
CA GLU A 56 -6.53 -2.40 -10.67
C GLU A 56 -7.47 -3.42 -10.05
N LEU A 57 -8.50 -2.93 -9.38
CA LEU A 57 -9.55 -3.75 -8.80
C LEU A 57 -10.60 -4.12 -9.85
N ALA A 58 -11.38 -5.16 -9.60
CA ALA A 58 -12.43 -5.63 -10.51
C ALA A 58 -13.52 -4.59 -10.83
N ASN A 59 -13.59 -3.48 -10.09
CA ASN A 59 -14.47 -2.35 -10.37
C ASN A 59 -13.82 -1.22 -11.19
N GLY A 60 -12.60 -1.43 -11.71
CA GLY A 60 -11.82 -0.44 -12.47
C GLY A 60 -11.10 0.60 -11.59
N ARG A 61 -11.25 0.55 -10.26
CA ARG A 61 -10.50 1.44 -9.38
C ARG A 61 -9.03 1.03 -9.37
N ARG A 62 -8.14 2.01 -9.53
CA ARG A 62 -6.70 1.81 -9.41
C ARG A 62 -6.20 2.29 -8.05
N ILE A 63 -5.25 1.56 -7.48
CA ILE A 63 -4.57 1.89 -6.22
C ILE A 63 -3.07 1.61 -6.37
N GLY A 64 -2.25 2.29 -5.58
CA GLY A 64 -0.81 2.19 -5.63
C GLY A 64 -0.18 3.55 -5.91
N THR A 65 1.07 3.54 -6.37
CA THR A 65 1.83 4.76 -6.60
C THR A 65 2.75 4.58 -7.78
N PHE A 66 2.81 5.61 -8.63
CA PHE A 66 3.76 5.72 -9.75
C PHE A 66 4.42 7.08 -9.68
N PHE A 67 5.71 7.13 -10.02
CA PHE A 67 6.51 8.34 -9.97
C PHE A 67 7.12 8.69 -11.33
N GLU A 68 7.08 9.98 -11.64
CA GLU A 68 7.88 10.59 -12.69
C GLU A 68 9.38 10.52 -12.36
N LYS A 69 10.22 10.86 -13.34
CA LYS A 69 11.69 11.03 -13.13
C LYS A 69 11.98 12.09 -12.06
N SER A 70 11.14 13.12 -11.99
CA SER A 70 11.18 14.19 -10.99
C SER A 70 10.71 13.74 -9.59
N LYS A 71 10.30 12.47 -9.43
CA LYS A 71 9.68 11.92 -8.21
C LYS A 71 8.29 12.49 -7.90
N ALA A 72 7.68 13.25 -8.80
CA ALA A 72 6.28 13.63 -8.72
C ALA A 72 5.38 12.41 -8.93
N GLU A 73 4.27 12.32 -8.19
CA GLU A 73 3.29 11.26 -8.38
C GLU A 73 2.55 11.42 -9.73
N MET A 74 2.30 10.29 -10.39
CA MET A 74 1.56 10.22 -11.65
C MET A 74 0.08 9.90 -11.41
N ASP A 75 -0.78 10.37 -12.31
CA ASP A 75 -2.17 9.91 -12.35
C ASP A 75 -2.21 8.45 -12.83
N LEU A 76 -2.74 7.56 -11.98
CA LEU A 76 -2.91 6.16 -12.32
C LEU A 76 -3.93 5.92 -13.43
N TYR A 77 -4.75 6.90 -13.80
CA TYR A 77 -5.74 6.80 -14.87
C TYR A 77 -5.25 7.35 -16.22
N ASP A 78 -4.06 7.95 -16.27
CA ASP A 78 -3.44 8.37 -17.52
C ASP A 78 -2.64 7.19 -18.13
N ASP A 79 -3.34 6.35 -18.88
CA ASP A 79 -2.75 5.17 -19.54
C ASP A 79 -1.60 5.54 -20.50
N LEU A 80 -1.66 6.73 -21.13
CA LEU A 80 -0.61 7.19 -22.03
C LEU A 80 0.65 7.55 -21.26
N ALA A 81 0.53 8.30 -20.17
CA ALA A 81 1.65 8.65 -19.31
C ALA A 81 2.27 7.39 -18.68
N LEU A 82 1.45 6.47 -18.17
CA LEU A 82 1.91 5.18 -17.63
C LEU A 82 2.62 4.35 -18.70
N GLY A 83 2.07 4.26 -19.91
CA GLY A 83 2.68 3.55 -21.04
C GLY A 83 4.05 4.13 -21.41
N ASN A 84 4.18 5.46 -21.42
CA ASN A 84 5.46 6.14 -21.64
C ASN A 84 6.51 5.85 -20.54
N ARG A 85 6.09 5.33 -19.39
CA ARG A 85 6.95 4.82 -18.31
C ARG A 85 7.18 3.32 -18.33
N GLY A 86 6.84 2.66 -19.44
CA GLY A 86 6.98 1.21 -19.59
C GLY A 86 6.07 0.44 -18.64
N CYS A 87 4.93 1.01 -18.25
CA CYS A 87 3.95 0.33 -17.42
C CYS A 87 3.40 -0.89 -18.16
N ASN A 88 3.58 -2.08 -17.59
CA ASN A 88 2.99 -3.31 -18.08
C ASN A 88 2.00 -3.86 -17.05
N TRP A 89 0.80 -4.20 -17.53
CA TRP A 89 -0.27 -4.76 -16.71
C TRP A 89 -0.29 -6.28 -16.83
N GLU A 90 -0.13 -6.96 -15.70
CA GLU A 90 -0.19 -8.41 -15.57
C GLU A 90 -1.55 -8.83 -14.98
N PRO A 91 -2.38 -9.56 -15.74
CA PRO A 91 -3.68 -10.01 -15.26
C PRO A 91 -3.53 -11.09 -14.19
N LEU A 92 -4.39 -11.03 -13.17
CA LEU A 92 -4.59 -12.09 -12.20
C LEU A 92 -5.82 -12.93 -12.56
N TYR A 93 -5.73 -14.24 -12.40
CA TYR A 93 -6.88 -15.12 -12.62
C TYR A 93 -7.98 -14.91 -11.57
N THR A 94 -9.21 -15.34 -11.87
CA THR A 94 -10.30 -15.28 -10.89
C THR A 94 -9.94 -16.08 -9.64
N GLY A 95 -9.93 -15.42 -8.48
CA GLY A 95 -9.55 -16.02 -7.20
C GLY A 95 -8.03 -16.05 -6.93
N GLU A 96 -7.21 -15.61 -7.88
CA GLU A 96 -5.77 -15.42 -7.67
C GLU A 96 -5.52 -14.17 -6.83
N GLN A 97 -4.65 -14.30 -5.83
CA GLN A 97 -4.31 -13.22 -4.89
C GLN A 97 -2.80 -13.20 -4.70
N VAL A 98 -2.20 -12.02 -4.64
CA VAL A 98 -0.80 -11.86 -4.22
C VAL A 98 -0.72 -12.16 -2.72
N VAL A 99 0.17 -13.08 -2.34
CA VAL A 99 0.36 -13.54 -0.95
C VAL A 99 1.77 -13.34 -0.44
N GLU A 100 2.74 -13.12 -1.31
CA GLU A 100 4.11 -12.77 -0.92
C GLU A 100 4.67 -11.74 -1.91
N LEU A 101 5.46 -10.80 -1.37
CA LEU A 101 6.19 -9.79 -2.13
C LEU A 101 7.66 -9.85 -1.73
N SER A 102 8.57 -9.91 -2.70
CA SER A 102 10.01 -9.83 -2.46
C SER A 102 10.70 -9.04 -3.56
N GLY A 103 11.99 -8.75 -3.41
CA GLY A 103 12.75 -7.99 -4.40
C GLY A 103 14.00 -7.39 -3.81
N HIS A 104 14.51 -6.36 -4.48
CA HIS A 104 15.68 -5.60 -4.07
C HIS A 104 15.36 -4.11 -4.07
N ASN A 105 15.82 -3.38 -3.05
CA ASN A 105 15.67 -1.93 -3.06
C ASN A 105 16.54 -1.31 -4.16
N CYS A 106 16.22 -0.07 -4.53
CA CYS A 106 17.02 0.72 -5.44
C CYS A 106 17.94 1.66 -4.64
N THR A 107 19.21 1.79 -5.03
CA THR A 107 20.16 2.69 -4.35
C THR A 107 19.94 4.17 -4.66
N GLU A 108 19.19 4.52 -5.70
CA GLU A 108 18.89 5.91 -6.13
C GLU A 108 17.59 6.48 -5.53
N GLY A 109 16.97 5.74 -4.61
CA GLY A 109 15.73 6.18 -3.95
C GLY A 109 14.51 6.19 -4.88
N TYR A 110 14.48 5.30 -5.87
CA TYR A 110 13.26 4.85 -6.52
C TYR A 110 12.60 3.71 -5.72
N LEU A 111 11.42 3.26 -6.13
CA LEU A 111 10.61 2.28 -5.39
C LEU A 111 11.40 1.00 -5.10
N ALA A 112 11.96 0.39 -6.13
CA ALA A 112 12.71 -0.85 -6.06
C ALA A 112 13.55 -1.04 -7.32
N TRP A 113 14.54 -1.94 -7.25
CA TRP A 113 15.26 -2.41 -8.43
C TRP A 113 14.48 -3.52 -9.14
N ASP A 114 13.94 -4.46 -8.36
CA ASP A 114 12.99 -5.47 -8.82
C ASP A 114 11.93 -5.79 -7.74
N ILE A 115 10.81 -6.35 -8.18
CA ILE A 115 9.72 -6.86 -7.36
C ILE A 115 9.28 -8.21 -7.94
N ASP A 116 9.28 -9.22 -7.08
CA ASP A 116 8.62 -10.49 -7.29
C ASP A 116 7.32 -10.53 -6.50
N LEU A 117 6.21 -10.76 -7.18
CA LEU A 117 4.92 -11.07 -6.57
C LEU A 117 4.66 -12.57 -6.70
N VAL A 118 4.39 -13.24 -5.59
CA VAL A 118 3.94 -14.63 -5.57
C VAL A 118 2.47 -14.68 -5.23
N THR A 119 1.71 -15.46 -5.99
CA THR A 119 0.28 -15.61 -5.79
C THR A 119 -0.08 -16.89 -5.03
N ASN A 120 -1.30 -16.96 -4.50
CA ASN A 120 -1.83 -18.16 -3.84
C ASN A 120 -1.92 -19.40 -4.74
N THR A 121 -1.80 -19.23 -6.07
CA THR A 121 -1.74 -20.34 -7.05
C THR A 121 -0.31 -20.81 -7.30
N GLY A 122 0.70 -20.17 -6.70
CA GLY A 122 2.12 -20.44 -6.91
C GLY A 122 2.72 -19.72 -8.13
N ARG A 123 1.94 -18.92 -8.89
CA ARG A 123 2.47 -18.09 -9.98
C ARG A 123 3.40 -17.02 -9.41
N ARG A 124 4.49 -16.77 -10.12
CA ARG A 124 5.42 -15.65 -9.85
C ARG A 124 5.33 -14.62 -10.98
N ILE A 125 5.14 -13.36 -10.61
CA ILE A 125 5.13 -12.22 -11.52
C ILE A 125 6.34 -11.36 -11.16
N HIS A 126 7.24 -11.16 -12.11
CA HIS A 126 8.49 -10.43 -11.91
C HIS A 126 8.46 -9.09 -12.65
N PHE A 127 8.76 -8.01 -11.94
CA PHE A 127 9.05 -6.70 -12.50
C PHE A 127 10.48 -6.33 -12.12
N GLY A 128 11.34 -5.99 -13.06
CA GLY A 128 12.74 -5.74 -12.74
C GLY A 128 13.45 -4.84 -13.73
N SER A 129 14.45 -4.10 -13.23
CA SER A 129 15.40 -3.40 -14.07
C SER A 129 16.54 -4.31 -14.52
N THR A 130 17.18 -3.97 -15.64
CA THR A 130 18.42 -4.58 -16.10
C THR A 130 19.67 -3.82 -15.66
N PHE A 131 19.53 -2.62 -15.08
CA PHE A 131 20.68 -1.79 -14.69
C PHE A 131 21.22 -2.20 -13.31
N LEU A 132 22.27 -3.03 -13.30
CA LEU A 132 22.84 -3.60 -12.07
C LEU A 132 23.44 -2.58 -11.11
N GLY A 133 23.87 -1.41 -11.61
CA GLY A 133 24.51 -0.37 -10.80
C GLY A 133 23.62 0.19 -9.70
N TRP A 134 22.30 0.00 -9.80
CA TRP A 134 21.32 0.50 -8.82
C TRP A 134 20.70 -0.61 -7.96
N LYS A 135 21.18 -1.84 -8.10
CA LYS A 135 20.65 -2.97 -7.34
C LYS A 135 21.13 -2.91 -5.89
N GLY A 136 20.17 -2.81 -4.96
CA GLY A 136 20.43 -2.82 -3.53
C GLY A 136 20.30 -4.19 -2.89
N SER A 137 20.07 -4.15 -1.57
CA SER A 137 19.81 -5.31 -0.72
C SER A 137 18.44 -5.93 -0.96
N ARG A 138 18.31 -7.22 -0.66
CA ARG A 138 17.06 -7.96 -0.79
C ARG A 138 16.08 -7.62 0.34
N TYR A 139 14.78 -7.61 0.03
CA TYR A 139 13.68 -7.58 0.99
C TYR A 139 12.64 -8.67 0.70
N CYS A 140 11.79 -8.97 1.70
CA CYS A 140 10.67 -9.90 1.57
C CYS A 140 9.58 -9.58 2.62
N PHE A 141 8.32 -9.63 2.19
CA PHE A 141 7.12 -9.43 2.99
C PHE A 141 6.13 -10.56 2.70
N ARG A 142 5.52 -11.10 3.76
CA ARG A 142 4.53 -12.19 3.73
C ARG A 142 3.32 -11.79 4.55
#